data_AF-D7E851-F1
#
_entry.id   AF-D7E851-F1
#
_cell.length_a   1.000
_cell.length_b   1.000
_cell.length_c   1.000
_cell.angle_alpha   90.00
_cell.angle_beta   90.00
_cell.angle_gamma   90.00
#
_symmetry.space_group_name_H-M   'P 1'
#
loop_
_entity.id
_entity.type
_entity.pdbx_description
1 polymer ?
#
loop_
_entity_poly.entity_id
_entity_poly.type
_entity_poly.pdbx_seq_one_letter_code
_entity_poly.pdbx_strand_id
1 'polypeptide(L)'
;MIKRFLKDDSAVSVSVGSILIFSISVLAFIMVMNSFFSMMDQTEETVTREEFETYGNDMALQLTNVDTIISNTGKSGVNSLKYEFTIPDKVAGEYYSVNFSNKSNEITFESQNQVKVKVPYSVCNTQVETTTIYSSSTNHYFFYNSSKNLIEVH
;
A
#
# COMPACT_ATOMS: atom_id res chain seq x y z
N MET A 1 -52.48 -17.38 -51.59
CA MET A 1 -52.32 -17.17 -50.13
C MET A 1 -50.86 -16.99 -49.66
N ILE A 2 -49.86 -16.97 -50.55
CA ILE A 2 -48.42 -16.93 -50.18
C ILE A 2 -47.79 -15.52 -50.20
N LYS A 3 -48.45 -14.52 -50.82
CA LYS A 3 -47.89 -13.16 -51.00
C LYS A 3 -47.82 -12.29 -49.75
N ARG A 4 -48.33 -12.75 -48.61
CA ARG A 4 -48.40 -11.96 -47.36
C ARG A 4 -47.24 -12.22 -46.39
N PHE A 5 -46.38 -13.20 -46.68
CA PHE A 5 -45.19 -13.52 -45.89
C PHE A 5 -43.91 -12.79 -46.35
N LEU A 6 -43.93 -12.15 -47.53
CA LEU A 6 -42.75 -11.51 -48.12
C LEU A 6 -42.68 -9.99 -47.90
N LYS A 7 -43.61 -9.41 -47.14
CA LYS A 7 -43.68 -7.97 -46.93
C LYS A 7 -44.17 -7.66 -45.52
N ASP A 8 -43.37 -8.08 -44.54
CA ASP A 8 -43.52 -7.64 -43.15
C ASP A 8 -42.23 -6.92 -42.73
N ASP A 9 -41.97 -5.79 -43.38
CA ASP A 9 -40.87 -4.88 -43.04
C ASP A 9 -41.00 -4.35 -41.60
N SER A 10 -42.23 -4.35 -41.05
CA SER A 10 -42.52 -4.03 -39.65
C SER A 10 -41.90 -5.02 -38.67
N ALA A 11 -42.02 -6.33 -38.91
CA ALA A 11 -41.41 -7.35 -38.05
C ALA A 11 -39.87 -7.31 -38.08
N VAL A 12 -39.28 -7.01 -39.25
CA VAL A 12 -37.83 -6.82 -39.41
C VAL A 12 -37.38 -5.54 -38.71
N SER A 13 -38.12 -4.44 -38.86
CA SER A 13 -37.82 -3.15 -38.22
C SER A 13 -37.87 -3.22 -36.69
N VAL A 14 -38.87 -3.89 -36.11
CA VAL A 14 -38.95 -4.12 -34.66
C VAL A 14 -37.78 -4.95 -34.16
N SER A 15 -37.41 -6.02 -34.87
CA SER A 15 -36.29 -6.89 -34.49
C SER A 15 -34.95 -6.15 -34.56
N VAL A 16 -34.70 -5.37 -35.62
CA VAL A 16 -33.49 -4.56 -35.78
C VAL A 16 -33.42 -3.46 -34.71
N GLY A 17 -34.54 -2.79 -34.42
CA GLY A 17 -34.62 -1.79 -33.36
C GLY A 17 -34.33 -2.37 -31.97
N SER A 18 -34.86 -3.55 -31.66
CA SER A 18 -34.59 -4.25 -30.40
C SER A 18 -33.11 -4.66 -30.28
N ILE A 19 -32.51 -5.20 -31.34
CA ILE A 19 -31.07 -5.55 -31.35
C ILE A 19 -30.20 -4.32 -31.16
N LEU A 20 -30.55 -3.20 -31.79
CA LEU A 20 -29.81 -1.96 -31.70
C LEU A 20 -29.87 -1.36 -30.29
N ILE A 21 -31.05 -1.32 -29.66
CA ILE A 21 -31.21 -0.88 -28.28
C ILE A 21 -30.44 -1.78 -27.32
N PHE A 22 -30.56 -3.11 -27.47
CA PHE A 22 -29.81 -4.07 -26.66
C PHE A 22 -28.30 -3.84 -26.77
N SER A 23 -27.80 -3.63 -27.98
CA SER A 23 -26.38 -3.36 -28.23
C SER A 23 -25.92 -2.07 -27.55
N ILE A 24 -26.70 -0.99 -27.66
CA ILE A 24 -26.38 0.28 -26.99
C ILE A 24 -26.40 0.10 -25.47
N SER A 25 -27.38 -0.61 -24.92
CA SER A 25 -27.46 -0.87 -23.48
C SER A 25 -26.26 -1.68 -22.97
N VAL A 26 -25.82 -2.70 -23.70
CA VAL A 26 -24.62 -3.48 -23.35
C VAL A 26 -23.38 -2.61 -23.37
N LEU A 27 -23.20 -1.78 -24.41
CA LEU A 27 -22.06 -0.86 -24.50
C LEU A 27 -22.07 0.18 -23.35
N ALA A 28 -23.24 0.74 -23.04
CA ALA A 28 -23.39 1.66 -21.91
C ALA A 28 -23.06 0.98 -20.58
N PHE A 29 -23.49 -0.27 -20.39
CA PHE A 29 -23.20 -1.03 -19.19
C PHE A 29 -21.70 -1.32 -19.04
N ILE A 30 -21.02 -1.72 -20.12
CA ILE A 30 -19.56 -1.93 -20.12
C ILE A 30 -18.83 -0.63 -19.75
N MET A 31 -19.26 0.51 -20.30
CA MET A 31 -18.65 1.81 -19.99
C MET A 31 -18.78 2.15 -18.50
N VAL A 32 -19.98 2.00 -17.93
CA VAL A 32 -20.24 2.24 -16.51
C VAL A 32 -19.42 1.30 -15.63
N MET A 33 -19.37 0.01 -15.97
CA MET A 33 -18.59 -0.98 -15.24
C MET A 33 -17.09 -0.64 -15.21
N ASN A 34 -16.52 -0.23 -16.34
CA ASN A 34 -15.13 0.19 -16.41
C ASN A 34 -14.86 1.44 -15.56
N SER A 35 -15.79 2.39 -15.51
CA SER A 35 -15.67 3.55 -14.63
C SER A 35 -15.64 3.13 -13.16
N PHE A 36 -16.49 2.20 -12.74
CA PHE A 36 -16.47 1.69 -11.37
C PHE A 36 -15.15 0.98 -11.03
N PHE A 37 -14.61 0.16 -11.92
CA PHE A 37 -13.32 -0.49 -11.68
C PHE A 37 -12.19 0.53 -11.56
N SER A 38 -12.12 1.52 -12.46
CA SER A 38 -11.10 2.58 -12.35
C SER A 38 -11.22 3.39 -11.06
N MET A 39 -12.44 3.64 -10.55
CA MET A 39 -12.64 4.32 -9.28
C MET A 39 -12.21 3.45 -8.10
N MET A 40 -12.45 2.14 -8.17
CA MET A 40 -12.07 1.19 -7.14
C MET A 40 -10.54 1.09 -7.03
N ASP A 41 -9.83 0.94 -8.15
CA ASP A 41 -8.36 0.88 -8.18
C ASP A 41 -7.73 2.16 -7.59
N GLN A 42 -8.26 3.34 -7.95
CA GLN A 42 -7.82 4.62 -7.38
C GLN A 42 -8.07 4.71 -5.87
N THR A 43 -9.18 4.15 -5.40
CA THR A 43 -9.51 4.09 -3.97
C THR A 43 -8.52 3.18 -3.24
N GLU A 44 -8.20 2.01 -3.79
CA GLU A 44 -7.21 1.08 -3.22
C GLU A 44 -5.81 1.70 -3.13
N GLU A 45 -5.35 2.39 -4.19
CA GLU A 45 -4.08 3.10 -4.16
C GLU A 45 -4.04 4.22 -3.10
N THR A 46 -5.16 4.93 -2.94
CA THR A 46 -5.27 6.04 -1.98
C THR A 46 -5.23 5.52 -0.55
N VAL A 47 -6.04 4.50 -0.23
CA VAL A 47 -6.04 3.84 1.08
C VAL A 47 -4.67 3.24 1.37
N THR A 48 -4.03 2.60 0.39
CA THR A 48 -2.67 2.04 0.56
C THR A 48 -1.66 3.12 0.93
N ARG A 49 -1.72 4.28 0.26
CA ARG A 49 -0.85 5.42 0.55
C ARG A 49 -1.09 5.96 1.96
N GLU A 50 -2.34 6.18 2.34
CA GLU A 50 -2.71 6.71 3.66
C GLU A 50 -2.28 5.77 4.80
N GLU A 51 -2.49 4.47 4.64
CA GLU A 51 -2.04 3.46 5.62
C GLU A 51 -0.51 3.43 5.71
N PHE A 52 0.20 3.45 4.58
CA PHE A 52 1.67 3.51 4.58
C PHE A 52 2.21 4.78 5.23
N GLU A 53 1.58 5.93 5.01
CA GLU A 53 1.94 7.18 5.69
C GLU A 53 1.71 7.06 7.20
N THR A 54 0.59 6.49 7.61
CA THR A 54 0.25 6.28 9.04
C THR A 54 1.26 5.37 9.72
N TYR A 55 1.48 4.15 9.21
CA TYR A 55 2.46 3.23 9.80
C TYR A 55 3.89 3.76 9.72
N GLY A 56 4.24 4.44 8.63
CA GLY A 56 5.57 5.03 8.48
C GLY A 56 5.82 6.15 9.49
N ASN A 57 4.82 7.01 9.74
CA ASN A 57 4.92 8.06 10.75
C ASN A 57 5.03 7.47 12.16
N ASP A 58 4.24 6.43 12.46
CA ASP A 58 4.32 5.73 13.74
C ASP A 58 5.69 5.08 13.96
N MET A 59 6.26 4.43 12.94
CA MET A 59 7.62 3.87 13.02
C MET A 59 8.69 4.96 13.18
N ALA A 60 8.57 6.08 12.46
CA ALA A 60 9.50 7.19 12.59
C ALA A 60 9.48 7.80 14.01
N LEU A 61 8.29 7.93 14.61
CA LEU A 61 8.13 8.34 16.00
C LEU A 61 8.72 7.33 16.97
N GLN A 62 8.49 6.03 16.76
CA GLN A 62 9.07 4.97 17.59
C GLN A 62 10.59 4.96 17.51
N LEU A 63 11.18 5.10 16.33
CA LEU A 63 12.63 5.23 16.15
C LEU A 63 13.19 6.44 16.89
N THR A 64 12.50 7.59 16.81
CA THR A 64 12.90 8.80 17.53
C THR A 64 12.86 8.60 19.05
N ASN A 65 11.83 7.91 19.55
CA ASN A 65 11.70 7.56 20.96
C ASN A 65 12.81 6.61 21.41
N VAL A 66 13.13 5.60 20.59
CA VAL A 66 14.25 4.67 20.83
C VAL A 66 15.58 5.44 20.89
N ASP A 67 15.88 6.33 19.95
CA ASP A 67 17.08 7.17 19.96
C ASP A 67 17.15 8.04 21.22
N THR A 68 16.02 8.63 21.62
CA THR A 68 15.93 9.47 22.83
C THR A 68 16.18 8.64 24.10
N ILE A 69 15.61 7.43 24.20
CA ILE A 69 15.85 6.52 25.31
C ILE A 69 17.32 6.13 25.36
N ILE A 70 17.92 5.77 24.23
CA ILE A 70 19.35 5.43 24.14
C ILE A 70 20.21 6.62 24.59
N SER A 71 19.90 7.83 24.13
CA SER A 71 20.62 9.05 24.51
C SER A 71 20.54 9.33 26.01
N ASN A 72 19.34 9.20 26.59
CA ASN A 72 19.13 9.41 28.02
C ASN A 72 19.78 8.31 28.87
N THR A 73 19.79 7.07 28.38
CA THR A 73 20.28 5.90 29.12
C THR A 73 21.74 5.57 28.87
N GLY A 74 22.36 6.16 27.83
CA GLY A 74 23.79 6.02 27.51
C GLY A 74 24.73 6.49 28.62
N LYS A 75 24.23 7.20 29.64
CA LYS A 75 24.97 7.54 30.86
C LYS A 75 24.91 6.47 31.97
N SER A 76 24.04 5.45 31.84
CA SER A 76 23.78 4.45 32.90
C SER A 76 23.87 2.99 32.45
N GLY A 77 24.36 2.70 31.23
CA GLY A 77 24.86 1.35 30.89
C GLY A 77 23.83 0.35 30.33
N VAL A 78 22.90 0.78 29.48
CA VAL A 78 22.09 -0.19 28.70
C VAL A 78 22.93 -0.78 27.58
N ASN A 79 23.25 -2.08 27.68
CA ASN A 79 24.00 -2.81 26.67
C ASN A 79 23.19 -3.14 25.41
N SER A 80 21.86 -3.28 25.53
CA SER A 80 20.96 -3.60 24.41
C SER A 80 19.52 -3.19 24.72
N LEU A 81 18.82 -2.65 23.73
CA LEU A 81 17.39 -2.34 23.79
C LEU A 81 16.68 -3.06 22.65
N LYS A 82 15.59 -3.78 22.96
CA LYS A 82 14.71 -4.40 21.97
C LYS A 82 13.34 -3.72 22.06
N TYR A 83 12.83 -3.25 20.92
CA TYR A 83 11.49 -2.68 20.82
C TYR A 83 10.71 -3.41 19.73
N GLU A 84 9.63 -4.08 20.11
CA GLU A 84 8.77 -4.83 19.18
C GLU A 84 7.70 -3.91 18.62
N PHE A 85 7.47 -4.01 17.32
CA PHE A 85 6.40 -3.29 16.62
C PHE A 85 5.64 -4.24 15.71
N THR A 86 4.38 -3.89 15.45
CA THR A 86 3.49 -4.70 14.63
C THR A 86 3.09 -3.89 13.41
N ILE A 87 3.20 -4.53 12.25
CA ILE A 87 2.71 -4.01 10.98
C ILE A 87 1.72 -5.03 10.43
N PRO A 88 0.67 -4.61 9.71
CA PRO A 88 -0.24 -5.55 9.10
C PRO A 88 0.46 -6.39 8.02
N ASP A 89 0.08 -7.66 7.91
CA ASP A 89 0.60 -8.53 6.85
C ASP A 89 0.25 -7.99 5.45
N LYS A 90 -0.89 -7.31 5.34
CA LYS A 90 -1.44 -6.80 4.08
C LYS A 90 -2.09 -5.45 4.24
N VAL A 91 -1.93 -4.59 3.24
CA VAL A 91 -2.66 -3.33 3.08
C VAL A 91 -3.35 -3.37 1.73
N ALA A 92 -4.64 -3.04 1.69
CA ALA A 92 -5.50 -3.19 0.49
C ALA A 92 -5.41 -4.60 -0.15
N GLY A 93 -5.25 -5.65 0.66
CA GLY A 93 -5.17 -7.04 0.19
C GLY A 93 -3.78 -7.51 -0.28
N GLU A 94 -2.83 -6.59 -0.41
CA GLU A 94 -1.49 -6.83 -0.96
C GLU A 94 -0.38 -6.84 0.09
N TYR A 95 0.62 -7.69 -0.13
CA TYR A 95 1.85 -7.67 0.64
C TYR A 95 2.74 -6.50 0.19
N TYR A 96 3.55 -6.00 1.11
CA TYR A 96 4.46 -4.89 0.88
C TYR A 96 5.82 -5.09 1.55
N SER A 97 6.76 -4.24 1.19
CA SER A 97 8.10 -4.17 1.79
C SER A 97 8.34 -2.80 2.41
N VAL A 98 9.18 -2.77 3.45
CA VAL A 98 9.58 -1.55 4.15
C VAL A 98 11.10 -1.50 4.14
N ASN A 99 11.66 -0.49 3.47
CA ASN A 99 13.09 -0.27 3.39
C ASN A 99 13.49 0.92 4.28
N PHE A 100 14.40 0.67 5.21
CA PHE A 100 15.04 1.69 6.03
C PHE A 100 16.34 2.11 5.35
N SER A 101 16.54 3.41 5.14
CA SER A 101 17.74 3.94 4.50
C SER A 101 18.44 4.97 5.38
N ASN A 102 19.63 4.61 5.85
CA ASN A 102 20.49 5.49 6.64
C ASN A 102 20.98 6.70 5.83
N LYS A 103 21.24 6.51 4.52
CA LYS A 103 21.78 7.58 3.67
C LYS A 103 20.80 8.73 3.45
N SER A 104 19.51 8.40 3.34
CA SER A 104 18.45 9.39 3.12
C SER A 104 17.66 9.73 4.38
N ASN A 105 17.85 8.99 5.47
CA ASN A 105 17.01 9.05 6.68
C ASN A 105 15.51 8.90 6.35
N GLU A 106 15.20 7.94 5.47
CA GLU A 106 13.83 7.67 5.01
C GLU A 106 13.44 6.21 5.26
N ILE A 107 12.22 6.00 5.71
CA ILE A 107 11.49 4.73 5.67
C ILE A 107 10.68 4.72 4.37
N THR A 108 10.90 3.72 3.53
CA THR A 108 10.23 3.60 2.23
C THR A 108 9.32 2.39 2.24
N PHE A 109 8.02 2.61 2.11
CA PHE A 109 7.04 1.56 1.89
C PHE A 109 6.85 1.37 0.39
N GLU A 110 6.83 0.11 -0.03
CA GLU A 110 6.62 -0.26 -1.43
C GLU A 110 5.68 -1.45 -1.52
N SER A 111 4.52 -1.23 -2.13
CA SER A 111 3.54 -2.27 -2.44
C SER A 111 3.89 -2.98 -3.76
N GLN A 112 3.33 -4.17 -3.97
CA GLN A 112 3.44 -4.86 -5.26
C GLN A 112 2.82 -4.07 -6.43
N ASN A 113 1.79 -3.27 -6.14
CA ASN A 113 1.10 -2.40 -7.10
C ASN A 113 1.82 -1.06 -7.32
N GLN A 114 3.13 -0.97 -7.02
CA GLN A 114 3.99 0.19 -7.26
C GLN A 114 3.61 1.47 -6.49
N VAL A 115 2.65 1.41 -5.56
CA VAL A 115 2.45 2.49 -4.59
C VAL A 115 3.67 2.55 -3.68
N LYS A 116 4.33 3.72 -3.70
CA LYS A 116 5.55 4.00 -2.94
C LYS A 116 5.34 5.21 -2.06
N VAL A 117 5.65 5.07 -0.78
CA VAL A 117 5.56 6.15 0.22
C VAL A 117 6.89 6.27 0.92
N LYS A 118 7.35 7.51 1.10
CA LYS A 118 8.61 7.82 1.78
C LYS A 118 8.29 8.66 3.01
N VAL A 119 8.66 8.16 4.17
CA VAL A 119 8.50 8.85 5.43
C VAL A 119 9.88 9.17 6.00
N PRO A 120 10.23 10.44 6.20
CA PRO A 120 11.50 10.81 6.81
C PRO A 120 11.48 10.45 8.31
N TYR A 121 12.63 10.04 8.84
CA TYR A 121 12.84 9.86 10.28
C TYR A 121 14.03 10.71 10.75
N SER A 122 14.10 10.97 12.05
CA SER A 122 15.19 11.75 12.64
C SER A 122 15.77 11.03 13.84
N VAL A 123 17.03 10.64 13.73
CA VAL A 123 17.84 10.08 14.81
C VAL A 123 19.07 10.97 14.99
N CYS A 124 19.40 11.31 16.24
CA CYS A 124 20.46 12.29 16.53
C CYS A 124 21.72 11.61 17.05
N ASN A 125 21.59 10.51 17.78
CA ASN A 125 22.69 9.92 18.55
C ASN A 125 23.10 8.54 18.01
N THR A 126 22.21 7.90 17.26
CA THR A 126 22.39 6.53 16.75
C THR A 126 22.21 6.48 15.24
N GLN A 127 22.77 5.46 14.62
CA GLN A 127 22.53 5.15 13.22
C GLN A 127 21.48 4.05 13.09
N VAL A 128 20.70 4.08 12.01
CA VAL A 128 19.78 2.97 11.67
C VAL A 128 20.43 2.13 10.57
N GLU A 129 20.33 0.81 10.66
CA GLU A 129 20.82 -0.09 9.63
C GLU A 129 20.00 0.05 8.35
N THR A 130 20.67 0.04 7.20
CA THR A 130 19.96 0.02 5.91
C THR A 130 19.52 -1.40 5.61
N THR A 131 18.22 -1.66 5.71
CA THR A 131 17.66 -3.00 5.57
C THR A 131 16.22 -2.94 5.04
N THR A 132 15.76 -4.05 4.47
CA THR A 132 14.40 -4.21 3.98
C THR A 132 13.72 -5.33 4.74
N ILE A 133 12.59 -5.01 5.37
CA ILE A 133 11.69 -5.99 5.96
C ILE A 133 10.50 -6.23 5.03
N TYR A 134 9.94 -7.43 5.08
CA TYR A 134 8.76 -7.80 4.31
C TYR A 134 7.59 -8.00 5.27
N SER A 135 6.42 -7.49 4.90
CA SER A 135 5.16 -7.65 5.66
C SER A 135 4.74 -9.11 5.89
N SER A 136 5.26 -10.05 5.10
CA SER A 136 5.01 -11.49 5.29
C SER A 136 5.82 -12.12 6.43
N SER A 137 6.79 -11.40 6.99
CA SER A 137 7.59 -11.87 8.13
C SER A 137 6.81 -11.67 9.43
N THR A 138 6.94 -12.62 10.35
CA THR A 138 6.31 -12.55 11.66
C THR A 138 7.26 -11.97 12.69
N ASN A 139 6.78 -11.00 13.46
CA ASN A 139 7.48 -10.28 14.53
C ASN A 139 8.58 -9.35 14.03
N HIS A 140 8.30 -8.05 14.05
CA HIS A 140 9.28 -7.03 13.74
C HIS A 140 9.78 -6.33 15.00
N TYR A 141 11.07 -6.01 15.03
CA TYR A 141 11.65 -5.28 16.14
C TYR A 141 12.85 -4.43 15.77
N PHE A 142 13.00 -3.34 16.49
CA PHE A 142 14.23 -2.56 16.53
C PHE A 142 15.14 -3.14 17.61
N PHE A 143 16.40 -3.39 17.25
CA PHE A 143 17.42 -3.86 18.16
C PHE A 143 18.60 -2.90 18.20
N TYR A 144 18.85 -2.28 19.34
CA TYR A 144 20.01 -1.42 19.53
C TYR A 144 21.23 -2.20 19.96
N ASN A 145 22.29 -2.08 19.17
CA ASN A 145 23.61 -2.63 19.45
C ASN A 145 24.56 -1.53 19.96
N SER A 146 24.81 -1.51 21.27
CA SER A 146 25.67 -0.52 21.93
C SER A 146 27.12 -0.51 21.43
N SER A 147 27.64 -1.65 20.97
CA SER A 147 29.04 -1.74 20.49
C SER A 147 29.26 -1.05 19.15
N LYS A 148 28.22 -1.03 18.30
CA LYS A 148 28.25 -0.39 16.97
C LYS A 148 27.54 0.97 16.94
N ASN A 149 26.84 1.32 18.02
CA ASN A 149 25.93 2.45 18.08
C ASN A 149 24.90 2.45 16.92
N LEU A 150 24.34 1.27 16.64
CA LEU A 150 23.50 0.97 15.49
C LEU A 150 22.17 0.37 15.94
N ILE A 151 21.07 0.85 15.36
CA ILE A 151 19.74 0.26 15.46
C ILE A 151 19.57 -0.66 14.27
N GLU A 152 19.54 -1.96 14.52
CA GLU A 152 19.25 -3.01 13.55
C GLU A 152 17.72 -3.20 13.47
N VAL A 153 17.19 -3.47 12.28
CA VAL A 153 15.76 -3.72 12.06
C VAL A 153 15.58 -5.15 11.58
N HIS A 154 14.73 -5.91 12.27
CA HIS A 154 14.41 -7.30 12.00
C HIS A 154 12.90 -7.47 11.83
#